data_AF-A0A524M5H1-F1
#
_entry.id   AF-A0A524M5H1-F1
#
_cell.length_a   1.000
_cell.length_b   1.000
_cell.length_c   1.000
_cell.angle_alpha   90.00
_cell.angle_beta   90.00
_cell.angle_gamma   90.00
#
_symmetry.space_group_name_H-M   'P 1'
#
loop_
_entity.id
_entity.type
_entity.pdbx_description
1 polymer ?
#
loop_
_entity_poly.entity_id
_entity_poly.type
_entity_poly.pdbx_seq_one_letter_code
_entity_poly.pdbx_strand_id
1 'polypeptide(L)'
;MKFIRKKVLAGERVFGTWCNLGSSVTAEAAGVSGLDWVLLDMEHGFGDHGNLGHQLQAVSATPAVPIVRVGWNDPVQIKRVLDLGASGIMIPYVQSAQEAVAAARAMR
;
A
#
# COMPACT_ATOMS: atom_id res chain seq x y z
N MET A 1 0.72 -13.47 -2.68
CA MET A 1 1.01 -12.02 -2.64
C MET A 1 1.99 -11.67 -3.74
N LYS A 2 1.90 -10.46 -4.30
CA LYS A 2 2.74 -9.94 -5.38
C LYS A 2 3.63 -8.85 -4.78
N PHE A 3 4.86 -8.65 -5.27
CA PHE A 3 5.79 -7.69 -4.66
C PHE A 3 6.61 -6.95 -5.71
N ILE A 4 6.85 -5.66 -5.48
CA ILE A 4 7.77 -4.87 -6.31
C ILE A 4 9.23 -4.89 -5.81
N ARG A 5 9.48 -5.44 -4.61
CA ARG A 5 10.79 -5.37 -3.93
C ARG A 5 11.96 -5.83 -4.81
N LYS A 6 11.82 -6.96 -5.52
CA LYS A 6 12.90 -7.50 -6.36
C LYS A 6 13.27 -6.56 -7.50
N LYS A 7 12.26 -6.03 -8.21
CA LYS A 7 12.45 -5.06 -9.31
C LYS A 7 13.10 -3.77 -8.80
N VAL A 8 12.59 -3.23 -7.70
CA VAL A 8 13.12 -2.00 -7.07
C VAL A 8 14.59 -2.18 -6.67
N LEU A 9 14.95 -3.30 -6.03
CA LEU A 9 16.34 -3.57 -5.65
C LEU A 9 17.26 -3.83 -6.85
N ALA A 10 16.72 -4.25 -7.99
CA ALA A 10 17.46 -4.38 -9.24
C ALA A 10 17.63 -3.06 -10.00
N GLY A 11 17.07 -1.94 -9.50
CA GLY A 11 17.11 -0.64 -10.17
C GLY A 11 16.14 -0.53 -11.36
N GLU A 12 15.20 -1.47 -11.50
CA GLU A 12 14.16 -1.40 -12.53
C GLU A 12 13.16 -0.29 -12.22
N ARG A 13 12.65 0.36 -13.28
CA ARG A 13 11.55 1.32 -13.14
C ARG A 13 10.25 0.56 -12.90
N VAL A 14 9.51 0.95 -11.86
CA VAL A 14 8.18 0.43 -11.54
C VAL A 14 7.18 1.58 -11.48
N PHE A 15 6.17 1.55 -12.34
CA PHE A 15 5.18 2.62 -12.46
C PHE A 15 3.95 2.31 -11.62
N GLY A 16 3.41 3.31 -10.93
CA GLY A 16 2.21 3.12 -10.11
C GLY A 16 1.36 4.37 -10.02
N THR A 17 0.18 4.21 -9.41
CA THR A 17 -0.80 5.28 -9.23
C THR A 17 -1.39 5.28 -7.82
N TRP A 18 -1.89 6.45 -7.41
CA TRP A 18 -2.69 6.63 -6.20
C TRP A 18 -4.16 6.34 -6.47
N CYS A 19 -4.82 5.75 -5.47
CA CYS A 19 -6.26 5.58 -5.38
C CYS A 19 -6.77 6.21 -4.09
N ASN A 20 -7.43 7.37 -4.21
CA ASN A 20 -7.89 8.16 -3.06
C ASN A 20 -9.40 8.06 -2.84
N LEU A 21 -10.13 7.32 -3.67
CA LEU A 21 -11.60 7.30 -3.67
C LEU A 21 -12.21 6.30 -2.68
N GLY A 22 -11.41 5.48 -1.99
CA GLY A 22 -11.90 4.50 -1.01
C GLY A 22 -12.81 3.41 -1.60
N SER A 23 -12.77 3.20 -2.92
CA SER A 23 -13.70 2.32 -3.64
C SER A 23 -12.97 1.13 -4.27
N SER A 24 -13.50 -0.07 -4.05
CA SER A 24 -12.98 -1.30 -4.67
C SER A 24 -13.10 -1.27 -6.20
N VAL A 25 -14.14 -0.63 -6.74
CA VAL A 25 -14.37 -0.53 -8.19
C VAL A 25 -13.26 0.29 -8.85
N THR A 26 -12.90 1.43 -8.27
CA THR A 26 -11.85 2.29 -8.84
C THR A 26 -10.47 1.70 -8.61
N ALA A 27 -10.27 0.99 -7.48
CA ALA A 27 -9.05 0.25 -7.22
C ALA A 27 -8.83 -0.92 -8.20
N GLU A 28 -9.89 -1.68 -8.55
CA GLU A 28 -9.84 -2.73 -9.57
C GLU A 28 -9.49 -2.15 -10.95
N ALA A 29 -10.17 -1.07 -11.35
CA ALA A 29 -9.91 -0.40 -12.62
C ALA A 29 -8.45 0.08 -12.72
N ALA A 30 -7.91 0.63 -11.63
CA ALA A 30 -6.49 0.99 -11.55
C ALA A 30 -5.59 -0.25 -11.63
N GLY A 31 -5.98 -1.35 -11.00
CA GLY A 31 -5.21 -2.59 -10.99
C GLY A 31 -5.05 -3.25 -12.36
N VAL A 32 -6.01 -3.08 -13.28
CA VAL A 32 -5.94 -3.61 -14.65
C VAL A 32 -5.35 -2.62 -15.67
N SER A 33 -4.93 -1.43 -15.24
CA SER A 33 -4.43 -0.36 -16.13
C SER A 33 -3.07 -0.64 -16.80
N GLY A 34 -2.37 -1.70 -16.39
CA GLY A 34 -1.01 -2.02 -16.86
C GLY A 34 0.12 -1.45 -15.98
N LEU A 35 -0.21 -0.80 -14.86
CA LEU A 35 0.75 -0.33 -13.87
C LEU A 35 1.29 -1.48 -12.98
N ASP A 36 2.51 -1.32 -12.47
CA ASP A 36 3.16 -2.32 -11.60
C ASP A 36 2.54 -2.35 -10.19
N TRP A 37 2.05 -1.21 -9.69
CA TRP A 37 1.49 -1.09 -8.35
C TRP A 37 0.40 -0.02 -8.24
N VAL A 38 -0.50 -0.22 -7.28
CA VAL A 38 -1.57 0.72 -6.91
C VAL A 38 -1.45 1.02 -5.43
N LEU A 39 -1.49 2.29 -5.07
CA LEU A 39 -1.47 2.72 -3.67
C LEU A 39 -2.85 3.14 -3.20
N LEU A 40 -3.31 2.44 -2.17
CA LEU A 40 -4.56 2.68 -1.46
C LEU A 40 -4.27 3.66 -0.32
N ASP A 41 -4.90 4.83 -0.36
CA ASP A 41 -4.55 5.94 0.52
C ASP A 41 -5.49 6.03 1.75
N MET A 42 -4.93 5.80 2.94
CA MET A 42 -5.61 6.00 4.22
C MET A 42 -5.16 7.26 4.97
N GLU A 43 -4.28 8.08 4.38
CA GLU A 43 -3.81 9.33 5.00
C GLU A 43 -4.66 10.52 4.56
N HIS A 44 -4.84 10.68 3.25
CA HIS A 44 -5.58 11.80 2.67
C HIS A 44 -6.70 11.38 1.72
N GLY A 45 -6.78 10.09 1.41
CA GLY A 45 -7.89 9.50 0.66
C GLY A 45 -9.07 9.13 1.55
N PHE A 46 -10.13 8.63 0.91
CA PHE A 46 -11.29 8.06 1.59
C PHE A 46 -11.08 6.60 2.02
N GLY A 47 -9.84 6.08 1.97
CA GLY A 47 -9.52 4.74 2.46
C GLY A 47 -9.55 4.68 3.99
N ASP A 48 -10.18 3.65 4.55
CA ASP A 48 -10.24 3.41 5.98
C ASP A 48 -10.27 1.90 6.30
N HIS A 49 -10.32 1.54 7.58
CA HIS A 49 -10.34 0.14 8.00
C HIS A 49 -11.61 -0.63 7.56
N GLY A 50 -12.72 0.06 7.29
CA GLY A 50 -13.97 -0.55 6.84
C GLY A 50 -13.95 -0.90 5.35
N ASN A 51 -13.30 -0.08 4.52
CA ASN A 51 -13.27 -0.29 3.07
C ASN A 51 -11.94 -0.87 2.53
N LEU A 52 -10.84 -0.80 3.28
CA LEU A 52 -9.51 -1.23 2.82
C LEU A 52 -9.48 -2.70 2.38
N GLY A 53 -10.15 -3.58 3.13
CA GLY A 53 -10.19 -5.01 2.80
C GLY A 53 -10.75 -5.27 1.40
N HIS A 54 -11.82 -4.56 1.03
CA HIS A 54 -12.44 -4.68 -0.29
C HIS A 54 -11.53 -4.13 -1.40
N GLN A 55 -10.83 -3.02 -1.14
CA GLN A 55 -9.87 -2.45 -2.08
C GLN A 55 -8.66 -3.39 -2.28
N LEU A 56 -8.13 -3.98 -1.20
CA LEU A 56 -7.04 -4.96 -1.26
C LEU A 56 -7.43 -6.22 -2.02
N GLN A 57 -8.65 -6.74 -1.79
CA GLN A 57 -9.19 -7.88 -2.54
C GLN A 57 -9.27 -7.57 -4.04
N ALA A 58 -9.82 -6.41 -4.40
CA ALA A 58 -9.94 -5.95 -5.78
C ALA A 58 -8.59 -5.88 -6.48
N VAL A 59 -7.63 -5.13 -5.93
CA VAL A 59 -6.29 -5.00 -6.55
C VAL A 59 -5.55 -6.34 -6.59
N SER A 60 -5.70 -7.18 -5.55
CA SER A 60 -5.05 -8.50 -5.51
C SER A 60 -5.51 -9.43 -6.65
N ALA A 61 -6.71 -9.24 -7.18
CA ALA A 61 -7.22 -9.99 -8.34
C ALA A 61 -6.64 -9.50 -9.69
N THR A 62 -5.93 -8.38 -9.72
CA THR A 62 -5.37 -7.75 -10.93
C THR A 62 -3.85 -7.89 -11.03
N PRO A 63 -3.17 -7.64 -12.16
CA PRO A 63 -1.71 -7.72 -12.23
C PRO A 63 -0.93 -6.80 -11.27
N ALA A 64 -1.49 -5.65 -10.87
CA ALA A 64 -0.81 -4.67 -10.03
C ALA A 64 -0.59 -5.15 -8.58
N VAL A 65 0.46 -4.64 -7.94
CA VAL A 65 0.77 -4.87 -6.52
C VAL A 65 0.01 -3.88 -5.63
N PRO A 66 -0.77 -4.34 -4.62
CA PRO A 66 -1.43 -3.45 -3.67
C PRO A 66 -0.46 -2.93 -2.61
N ILE A 67 -0.27 -1.61 -2.59
CA ILE A 67 0.48 -0.87 -1.57
C ILE A 67 -0.52 -0.04 -0.77
N VAL A 68 -0.31 0.12 0.54
CA VAL A 68 -1.17 0.95 1.39
C VAL A 68 -0.37 2.09 1.98
N ARG A 69 -0.86 3.33 1.84
CA ARG A 69 -0.36 4.45 2.64
C ARG A 69 -1.15 4.52 3.94
N VAL A 70 -0.47 4.27 5.06
CA VAL A 70 -1.07 4.40 6.40
C VAL A 70 -1.20 5.87 6.78
N GLY A 71 -2.08 6.19 7.71
CA GLY A 71 -2.32 7.57 8.14
C GLY A 71 -1.18 8.15 8.96
N TRP A 72 -0.38 7.30 9.63
CA TRP A 72 0.80 7.72 10.37
C TRP A 72 1.79 6.56 10.55
N ASN A 73 2.99 6.86 11.06
CA ASN A 73 3.93 5.85 11.54
C ASN A 73 3.47 5.25 12.88
N ASP A 74 2.35 4.54 12.85
CA ASP A 74 1.73 3.87 14.01
C ASP A 74 1.83 2.34 13.86
N PRO A 75 2.58 1.64 14.74
CA PRO A 75 2.70 0.19 14.73
C PRO A 75 1.35 -0.55 14.80
N VAL A 76 0.33 0.01 15.47
CA VAL A 76 -1.00 -0.63 15.57
C VAL A 76 -1.69 -0.62 14.22
N GLN A 77 -1.70 0.52 13.53
CA GLN A 77 -2.24 0.63 12.18
C GLN A 77 -1.45 -0.23 11.18
N ILE A 78 -0.11 -0.18 11.22
CA ILE A 78 0.77 -0.97 10.36
C ILE A 78 0.46 -2.46 10.49
N LYS A 79 0.39 -2.99 11.71
CA LYS A 79 0.07 -4.40 11.96
C LYS A 79 -1.26 -4.80 11.33
N ARG A 80 -2.33 -4.02 11.54
CA ARG A 80 -3.66 -4.31 10.99
C ARG A 80 -3.66 -4.32 9.46
N VAL A 81 -2.94 -3.39 8.84
CA VAL A 81 -2.81 -3.31 7.37
C VAL A 81 -2.04 -4.50 6.81
N LEU A 82 -0.99 -4.97 7.52
CA LEU A 82 -0.28 -6.20 7.16
C LEU A 82 -1.18 -7.44 7.30
N ASP A 83 -1.95 -7.55 8.39
CA ASP A 83 -2.90 -8.65 8.61
C ASP A 83 -3.97 -8.74 7.50
N LEU A 84 -4.35 -7.59 6.92
CA LEU A 84 -5.27 -7.52 5.77
C LEU A 84 -4.63 -7.90 4.42
N GLY A 85 -3.31 -8.13 4.40
CA GLY A 85 -2.60 -8.63 3.22
C GLY A 85 -2.01 -7.56 2.30
N ALA A 86 -1.78 -6.34 2.80
CA ALA A 86 -1.03 -5.32 2.06
C ALA A 86 0.34 -5.88 1.64
N SER A 87 0.72 -5.69 0.37
CA SER A 87 2.00 -6.19 -0.16
C SER A 87 3.15 -5.22 0.03
N GLY A 88 2.84 -3.97 0.41
CA GLY A 88 3.79 -2.95 0.80
C GLY A 88 3.08 -1.83 1.55
N ILE A 89 3.85 -1.09 2.36
CA ILE A 89 3.33 0.04 3.14
C ILE A 89 4.16 1.29 2.82
N MET A 90 3.47 2.38 2.51
CA MET A 90 4.05 3.72 2.49
C MET A 90 3.80 4.40 3.84
N ILE A 91 4.88 4.80 4.50
CA ILE A 91 4.83 5.47 5.80
C ILE A 91 4.97 6.98 5.57
N PRO A 92 3.99 7.80 5.95
CA PRO A 92 4.13 9.24 5.79
C PRO A 92 5.06 9.82 6.85
N TYR A 93 5.58 11.02 6.55
CA TYR A 93 6.21 11.92 7.51
C TYR A 93 7.33 11.30 8.38
N VAL A 94 8.17 10.45 7.79
CA VAL A 94 9.39 9.95 8.44
C VAL A 94 10.47 11.03 8.41
N GLN A 95 10.81 11.60 9.56
CA GLN A 95 11.71 12.75 9.69
C GLN A 95 13.07 12.39 10.30
N SER A 96 13.24 11.16 10.78
CA SER A 96 14.49 10.70 11.39
C SER A 96 14.85 9.26 11.02
N ALA A 97 16.13 8.92 11.13
CA ALA A 97 16.59 7.54 10.94
C ALA A 97 15.97 6.60 11.98
N GLN A 98 15.74 7.08 13.19
CA GLN A 98 15.09 6.35 14.28
C GLN A 98 13.64 6.00 13.93
N GLU A 99 12.89 6.95 13.36
CA GLU A 99 11.53 6.70 12.88
C GLU A 99 11.50 5.69 11.72
N ALA A 100 12.45 5.77 10.79
CA ALA A 100 12.58 4.80 9.70
C ALA A 100 12.85 3.38 10.24
N VAL A 101 13.72 3.25 11.23
CA VAL A 101 14.00 1.98 11.91
C VAL A 101 12.77 1.48 12.67
N ALA A 102 12.05 2.35 13.36
CA ALA A 102 10.82 1.99 14.08
C ALA A 102 9.75 1.45 13.10
N ALA A 103 9.53 2.13 11.98
CA ALA A 103 8.63 1.67 10.93
C ALA A 103 9.03 0.30 10.38
N ALA A 104 10.32 0.10 10.08
CA ALA A 104 10.84 -1.18 9.60
C ALA A 104 10.67 -2.32 10.62
N ARG A 105 10.78 -2.03 11.92
CA ARG A 105 10.55 -3.00 13.00
C ARG A 105 9.07 -3.37 13.15
N ALA A 106 8.15 -2.45 12.88
CA ALA A 106 6.71 -2.72 12.93
C ALA A 106 6.23 -3.69 11.83
N MET A 107 7.07 -4.00 10.83
CA MET A 107 6.76 -4.90 9.71
C MET A 107 7.46 -6.28 9.81
N ARG A 108 8.08 -6.61 10.94
CA ARG A 108 8.89 -7.84 11.11
C ARG A 108 8.44 -8.71 12.27
#